data_AF-A0A7J6WA25-F1
#
_entry.id   AF-A0A7J6WA25-F1
#
_cell.length_a   1.000
_cell.length_b   1.000
_cell.length_c   1.000
_cell.angle_alpha   90.00
_cell.angle_beta   90.00
_cell.angle_gamma   90.00
#
_symmetry.space_group_name_H-M   'P 1'
#
loop_
_entity.id
_entity.type
_entity.pdbx_description
1 polymer ?
#
loop_
_entity_poly.entity_id
_entity_poly.type
_entity_poly.pdbx_seq_one_letter_code
_entity_poly.pdbx_strand_id
1 'polypeptide(L)'
;MGLISMQSKSETFVPSIPPEDNANDLDPKVKKYLRGDGANLEKLKDKKLKGQLADREQLYGKSAKAAAQVEKWLMPCEEGYLEADGLEKTWNIRQDNILGEVDILSSRKPFDIVLP
;
A
#
# COMPACT_ATOMS: atom_id res chain seq x y z
N MET A 1 1.97 -3.95 -58.62
CA MET A 1 1.69 -2.64 -57.99
C MET A 1 0.59 -2.85 -56.96
N GLY A 2 0.89 -2.87 -55.67
CA GLY A 2 -0.10 -3.11 -54.62
C GLY A 2 0.54 -2.94 -53.26
N LEU A 3 0.50 -1.73 -52.72
CA LEU A 3 1.03 -1.36 -51.41
C LEU A 3 0.04 -1.78 -50.33
N ILE A 4 0.44 -2.71 -49.45
CA ILE A 4 -0.29 -3.03 -48.22
C ILE A 4 0.14 -2.01 -47.17
N SER A 5 -0.76 -1.10 -46.82
CA SER A 5 -0.60 -0.10 -45.78
C SER A 5 -0.75 -0.77 -44.40
N MET A 6 0.35 -1.03 -43.70
CA MET A 6 0.34 -1.38 -42.28
C MET A 6 0.16 -0.10 -41.46
N GLN A 7 -1.05 0.14 -40.95
CA GLN A 7 -1.29 1.15 -39.92
C GLN A 7 -0.95 0.56 -38.55
N SER A 8 0.19 0.97 -38.00
CA SER A 8 0.55 0.75 -36.60
C SER A 8 -0.33 1.64 -35.72
N LYS A 9 -1.39 1.08 -35.12
CA LYS A 9 -2.07 1.73 -33.99
C LYS A 9 -1.12 1.70 -32.80
N SER A 10 -0.59 2.87 -32.44
CA SER A 10 0.04 3.06 -31.14
C SER A 10 -1.05 2.98 -30.07
N GLU A 11 -1.09 1.87 -29.34
CA GLU A 11 -1.88 1.77 -28.12
C GLU A 11 -1.32 2.76 -27.11
N THR A 12 -1.98 3.90 -26.96
CA THR A 12 -1.80 4.78 -25.80
C THR A 12 -2.16 3.97 -24.56
N PHE A 13 -1.14 3.56 -23.81
CA PHE A 13 -1.27 3.07 -22.44
C PHE A 13 -1.83 4.21 -21.59
N VAL A 14 -3.15 4.25 -21.47
CA VAL A 14 -3.83 5.08 -20.48
C VAL A 14 -3.74 4.29 -19.18
N PRO A 15 -3.00 4.73 -18.15
CA PRO A 15 -3.10 4.07 -16.86
C PRO A 15 -4.54 4.25 -16.40
N SER A 16 -5.27 3.14 -16.34
CA SER A 16 -6.64 3.07 -15.83
C SER A 16 -6.60 3.58 -14.39
N ILE A 17 -6.96 4.84 -14.19
CA ILE A 17 -7.21 5.38 -12.86
C ILE A 17 -8.38 4.55 -12.33
N PRO A 18 -8.18 3.77 -11.25
CA PRO A 18 -9.25 2.93 -10.72
C PRO A 18 -10.45 3.79 -10.32
N PRO A 19 -11.68 3.29 -10.52
CA PRO A 19 -12.92 4.04 -10.34
C PRO A 19 -13.03 4.61 -8.93
N GLU A 20 -13.58 5.83 -8.83
CA GLU A 20 -13.58 6.68 -7.62
C GLU A 20 -14.47 6.17 -6.46
N ASP A 21 -15.05 4.97 -6.56
CA ASP A 21 -16.16 4.54 -5.70
C ASP A 21 -15.78 3.78 -4.41
N ASN A 22 -14.49 3.66 -4.07
CA ASN A 22 -14.05 2.93 -2.85
C ASN A 22 -13.48 3.83 -1.74
N ALA A 23 -13.90 5.10 -1.68
CA ALA A 23 -13.33 6.08 -0.75
C ALA A 23 -13.52 5.72 0.74
N ASN A 24 -14.66 5.14 1.11
CA ASN A 24 -15.02 4.92 2.52
C ASN A 24 -14.15 3.84 3.22
N ASP A 25 -13.58 2.93 2.44
CA ASP A 25 -12.83 1.76 2.95
C ASP A 25 -11.30 1.99 2.96
N LEU A 26 -10.88 3.20 2.55
CA LEU A 26 -9.48 3.64 2.48
C LEU A 26 -9.12 4.60 3.63
N ASP A 27 -10.11 5.21 4.27
CA ASP A 27 -9.92 6.24 5.29
C ASP A 27 -8.96 5.89 6.44
N PRO A 28 -8.95 4.67 7.04
CA PRO A 28 -8.00 4.36 8.10
C PRO A 28 -6.56 4.23 7.59
N LYS A 29 -6.34 3.68 6.38
CA LYS A 29 -5.00 3.57 5.79
C LYS A 29 -4.51 4.91 5.26
N VAL A 30 -5.38 5.77 4.73
CA VAL A 30 -5.00 7.11 4.26
C VAL A 30 -4.39 7.93 5.40
N LYS A 31 -4.90 7.81 6.63
CA LYS A 31 -4.33 8.49 7.81
C LYS A 31 -2.84 8.19 8.03
N LYS A 32 -2.40 6.95 7.78
CA LYS A 32 -0.98 6.54 7.86
C LYS A 32 -0.08 7.32 6.90
N TYR A 33 -0.62 7.70 5.74
CA TYR A 33 0.12 8.40 4.69
C TYR A 33 -0.09 9.92 4.71
N LEU A 34 -0.91 10.44 5.62
CA LEU A 34 -0.98 11.86 5.90
C LEU A 34 0.27 12.33 6.65
N ARG A 35 0.72 13.55 6.38
CA ARG A 35 1.93 14.14 6.98
C ARG A 35 1.59 15.09 8.14
N GLY A 36 0.57 14.77 8.92
CA GLY A 36 0.01 15.61 9.98
C GLY A 36 -1.29 16.32 9.55
N ASP A 37 -1.73 17.26 10.39
CA ASP A 37 -2.94 18.05 10.14
C ASP A 37 -2.72 19.07 9.02
N GLY A 38 -3.75 19.28 8.20
CA GLY A 38 -3.72 20.23 7.09
C GLY A 38 -3.52 21.68 7.54
N ALA A 39 -2.82 22.47 6.73
CA ALA A 39 -2.60 23.88 7.04
C ALA A 39 -3.90 24.70 6.99
N ASN A 40 -4.13 25.57 7.98
CA ASN A 40 -5.28 26.47 7.97
C ASN A 40 -5.03 27.66 7.02
N LEU A 41 -5.62 27.60 5.82
CA LEU A 41 -5.46 28.61 4.76
C LEU A 41 -6.45 29.78 4.86
N GLU A 42 -7.40 29.77 5.79
CA GLU A 42 -8.42 30.81 5.92
C GLU A 42 -7.86 32.11 6.48
N LYS A 43 -6.88 32.00 7.39
CA LYS A 43 -6.23 33.15 8.04
C LYS A 43 -5.23 33.86 7.12
N LEU A 44 -4.92 33.30 5.96
CA LEU A 44 -3.88 33.80 5.07
C LEU A 44 -4.39 34.92 4.16
N LYS A 45 -3.74 36.10 4.25
CA LYS A 45 -4.15 37.32 3.53
C LYS A 45 -3.66 37.36 2.08
N ASP A 46 -2.50 36.78 1.78
CA ASP A 46 -1.94 36.79 0.43
C ASP A 46 -2.63 35.75 -0.46
N LYS A 47 -3.26 36.23 -1.55
CA LYS A 47 -3.97 35.40 -2.53
C LYS A 47 -3.05 34.45 -3.28
N LYS A 48 -1.81 34.88 -3.58
CA LYS A 48 -0.87 34.06 -4.36
C LYS A 48 -0.35 32.90 -3.53
N LEU A 49 0.10 33.18 -2.31
CA LEU A 49 0.54 32.15 -1.37
C LEU A 49 -0.60 31.20 -0.99
N LYS A 50 -1.82 31.71 -0.82
CA LYS A 50 -3.01 30.88 -0.56
C LYS A 50 -3.29 29.87 -1.66
N GLY A 51 -3.24 30.29 -2.92
CA GLY A 51 -3.38 29.38 -4.06
C GLY A 51 -2.28 28.32 -4.10
N GLN A 52 -1.02 28.74 -3.98
CA GLN A 52 0.12 27.82 -3.99
C GLN A 52 0.08 26.77 -2.87
N LEU A 53 -0.38 27.15 -1.68
CA LEU A 53 -0.55 26.22 -0.57
C LEU A 53 -1.76 25.31 -0.76
N ALA A 54 -2.87 25.81 -1.31
CA ALA A 54 -4.04 24.98 -1.61
C ALA A 54 -3.72 23.89 -2.63
N ASP A 55 -3.00 24.23 -3.70
CA ASP A 55 -2.58 23.26 -4.74
C ASP A 55 -1.65 22.18 -4.15
N ARG A 56 -0.73 22.58 -3.26
CA ARG A 56 0.16 21.66 -2.55
C ARG A 56 -0.60 20.73 -1.62
N GLU A 57 -1.54 21.26 -0.85
CA GLU A 57 -2.36 20.47 0.07
C GLU A 57 -3.20 19.43 -0.70
N GLN A 58 -3.79 19.84 -1.82
CA GLN A 58 -4.51 18.92 -2.71
C GLN A 58 -3.58 17.82 -3.24
N LEU A 59 -2.35 18.16 -3.64
CA LEU A 59 -1.36 17.19 -4.10
C LEU A 59 -0.98 16.20 -2.99
N TYR A 60 -0.81 16.66 -1.76
CA TYR A 60 -0.54 15.79 -0.61
C TYR A 60 -1.70 14.84 -0.34
N GLY A 61 -2.94 15.32 -0.35
CA GLY A 61 -4.13 14.47 -0.21
C GLY A 61 -4.23 13.41 -1.31
N LYS A 62 -3.98 13.79 -2.57
CA LYS A 62 -3.94 12.83 -3.70
C LYS A 62 -2.82 11.79 -3.54
N SER A 63 -1.64 12.24 -3.12
CA SER A 63 -0.47 11.36 -2.91
C SER A 63 -0.71 10.35 -1.79
N ALA A 64 -1.31 10.78 -0.68
CA ALA A 64 -1.65 9.90 0.44
C ALA A 64 -2.68 8.83 0.03
N LYS A 65 -3.70 9.22 -0.75
CA LYS A 65 -4.69 8.28 -1.31
C LYS A 65 -4.04 7.27 -2.26
N ALA A 66 -3.19 7.72 -3.16
CA ALA A 66 -2.48 6.84 -4.09
C ALA A 66 -1.56 5.86 -3.35
N ALA A 67 -0.82 6.32 -2.34
CA ALA A 67 0.04 5.46 -1.52
C ALA A 67 -0.77 4.39 -0.76
N ALA A 68 -1.88 4.78 -0.13
CA ALA A 68 -2.79 3.85 0.55
C ALA A 68 -3.39 2.82 -0.40
N GLN A 69 -3.68 3.22 -1.64
CA GLN A 69 -4.18 2.33 -2.67
C GLN A 69 -3.12 1.30 -3.10
N VAL A 70 -1.87 1.74 -3.31
CA VAL A 70 -0.76 0.82 -3.61
C VAL A 70 -0.57 -0.19 -2.49
N GLU A 71 -0.63 0.24 -1.23
CA GLU A 71 -0.54 -0.66 -0.08
C GLU A 71 -1.68 -1.69 -0.04
N LYS A 72 -2.92 -1.30 -0.37
CA LYS A 72 -4.08 -2.19 -0.33
C LYS A 72 -4.11 -3.20 -1.48
N TRP A 73 -3.71 -2.80 -2.69
CA TRP A 73 -3.97 -3.60 -3.90
C TRP A 73 -2.73 -4.13 -4.59
N LEU A 74 -1.58 -3.49 -4.40
CA LEU A 74 -0.36 -3.79 -5.16
C LEU A 74 0.76 -4.38 -4.30
N MET A 75 0.54 -4.55 -2.99
CA MET A 75 1.50 -5.20 -2.12
C MET A 75 1.56 -6.71 -2.45
N PRO A 76 2.75 -7.27 -2.74
CA PRO A 76 2.88 -8.65 -3.21
C PRO A 76 2.87 -9.70 -2.09
N CYS A 77 3.03 -9.26 -0.83
CA CYS A 77 3.18 -10.13 0.32
C CYS A 77 2.26 -9.63 1.43
N GLU A 78 1.65 -10.57 2.14
CA GLU A 78 0.84 -10.28 3.32
C GLU A 78 1.71 -10.39 4.58
N GLU A 79 1.23 -9.81 5.67
CA GLU A 79 1.87 -9.94 6.97
C GLU A 79 1.61 -11.35 7.54
N GLY A 80 2.66 -11.99 8.05
CA GLY A 80 2.52 -13.25 8.76
C GLY A 80 1.97 -13.02 10.16
N TYR A 81 0.97 -13.80 10.56
CA TYR A 81 0.39 -13.75 11.90
C TYR A 81 0.25 -15.16 12.50
N LEU A 82 0.15 -15.22 13.82
CA LEU A 82 -0.12 -16.44 14.57
C LEU A 82 -1.30 -16.19 15.49
N GLU A 83 -2.43 -16.79 15.17
CA GLU A 83 -3.64 -16.74 15.96
C GLU A 83 -3.84 -18.07 16.68
N ALA A 84 -4.34 -18.03 17.91
CA ALA A 84 -4.62 -19.23 18.69
C ALA A 84 -6.07 -19.65 18.51
N ASP A 85 -6.31 -20.95 18.43
CA ASP A 85 -7.65 -21.50 18.33
C ASP A 85 -8.33 -21.58 19.70
N GLY A 86 -9.39 -20.78 19.87
CA GLY A 86 -10.33 -20.87 20.98
C GLY A 86 -9.70 -20.75 22.38
N LEU A 87 -9.33 -21.88 22.98
CA LEU A 87 -8.79 -21.99 24.34
C LEU A 87 -7.25 -22.01 24.38
N GLU A 88 -6.59 -22.20 23.24
CA GLU A 88 -5.14 -22.17 23.19
C GLU A 88 -4.59 -20.75 23.38
N LYS A 89 -3.37 -20.67 23.90
CA LYS A 89 -2.67 -19.40 24.11
C LYS A 89 -1.46 -19.37 23.20
N THR A 90 -1.23 -18.26 22.51
CA THR A 90 -0.16 -18.11 21.51
C THR A 90 1.24 -18.43 22.05
N TRP A 91 1.51 -18.14 23.32
CA TRP A 91 2.80 -18.43 23.97
C TRP A 91 3.05 -19.91 24.29
N ASN A 92 2.02 -20.77 24.19
CA ASN A 92 2.16 -22.22 24.35
C ASN A 92 2.52 -22.95 23.05
N ILE A 93 2.53 -22.26 21.91
CA ILE A 93 2.80 -22.86 20.60
C ILE A 93 4.30 -23.16 20.48
N ARG A 94 4.66 -24.42 20.22
CA ARG A 94 6.06 -24.87 20.12
C ARG A 94 6.66 -24.54 18.76
N GLN A 95 7.97 -24.28 18.72
CA GLN A 95 8.70 -24.01 17.47
C GLN A 95 8.62 -25.18 16.48
N ASP A 96 8.69 -26.43 16.97
CA ASP A 96 8.52 -27.63 16.13
C ASP A 96 7.15 -27.67 15.43
N ASN A 97 6.09 -27.19 16.10
CA ASN A 97 4.76 -27.14 15.51
C ASN A 97 4.70 -26.05 14.42
N ILE A 98 5.25 -24.86 14.68
CA ILE A 98 5.32 -23.78 13.68
C ILE A 98 6.06 -24.25 12.43
N LEU A 99 7.18 -24.95 12.62
CA LEU A 99 8.02 -25.48 11.55
C LEU A 99 7.31 -26.47 10.62
N GLY A 100 6.34 -27.23 11.15
CA GLY A 100 5.53 -28.17 10.39
C GLY A 100 4.42 -27.52 9.57
N GLU A 101 3.91 -26.37 10.02
CA GLU A 101 2.78 -25.67 9.37
C GLU A 101 3.23 -24.60 8.36
N VAL A 102 4.43 -24.04 8.50
CA VAL A 102 4.95 -23.04 7.55
C VAL A 102 5.48 -23.66 6.25
N ASP A 103 5.64 -22.83 5.22
CA ASP A 103 6.19 -23.27 3.93
C ASP A 103 7.64 -23.77 4.05
N ILE A 104 8.05 -24.64 3.13
CA ILE A 104 9.36 -25.31 3.18
C ILE A 104 10.54 -24.31 3.05
N LEU A 105 10.36 -23.14 2.43
CA LEU A 105 11.43 -22.14 2.34
C LEU A 105 11.60 -21.42 3.68
N SER A 106 10.50 -21.15 4.39
CA SER A 106 10.56 -20.55 5.72
C SER A 106 10.99 -21.55 6.80
N SER A 107 10.56 -22.81 6.70
CA SER A 107 10.93 -23.90 7.62
C SER A 107 12.44 -24.18 7.67
N ARG A 108 13.20 -23.78 6.64
CA ARG A 108 14.67 -23.92 6.60
C ARG A 108 15.45 -22.76 7.23
N LYS A 109 14.78 -21.65 7.56
CA LYS A 109 15.41 -20.43 8.10
C LYS A 109 15.75 -20.49 9.60
N PRO A 110 15.04 -21.21 10.48
CA PRO A 110 15.50 -21.37 11.85
C PRO A 110 16.67 -22.36 11.87
N PHE A 111 17.80 -21.88 12.37
CA PHE A 111 18.99 -22.67 12.59
C PHE A 111 19.56 -22.28 13.95
N ASP A 112 20.23 -23.23 14.58
CA ASP A 112 21.01 -22.99 15.79
C ASP A 112 22.49 -23.02 15.44
N ILE A 113 23.22 -21.97 15.81
CA ILE A 113 24.68 -21.93 15.64
C ILE A 113 25.30 -22.21 17.01
N VAL A 114 25.72 -23.46 17.21
CA VAL A 114 26.49 -23.84 18.39
C VAL A 114 27.97 -23.57 18.11
N LEU A 115 28.52 -22.56 18.79
CA LEU A 115 29.94 -22.24 18.75
C LEU A 115 30.62 -22.74 20.04
N PRO A 116 31.84 -23.31 19.94
CA PRO A 116 32.60 -23.82 21.08
C PRO A 116 33.19 -22.72 21.97
#